data_AF-A0A7L4TEP4-F1
#
_entry.id   AF-A0A7L4TEP4-F1
#
_cell.length_a   1.000
_cell.length_b   1.000
_cell.length_c   1.000
_cell.angle_alpha   90.00
_cell.angle_beta   90.00
_cell.angle_gamma   90.00
#
_symmetry.space_group_name_H-M   'P 1'
#
loop_
_entity.id
_entity.type
_entity.pdbx_description
1 polymer ?
#
loop_
_entity_poly.entity_id
_entity_poly.type
_entity_poly.pdbx_seq_one_letter_code
_entity_poly.pdbx_strand_id
1 'polypeptide(L)'
;MSNNLNKYSTENEFIIQNKSTIIYLFAVITFCISIGFLDYYVLPSSKTTDIITHYTVRTSGGKNGAKPQTVSYHYYTEKGFTFSAAKNYIEESDVELEYSLLFKSVTKVKSKNTDYTKNLSSSLSSNGMLFYCCCTLLLSIAISLKILLSKKGFTENTFYNIVCFNSFMVIVCLYMTYLF
;
A
#
# COMPACT_ATOMS: atom_id res chain seq x y z
N MET A 1 -10.25 -36.76 -37.98
CA MET A 1 -9.39 -36.39 -36.84
C MET A 1 -10.02 -35.18 -36.17
N SER A 2 -10.98 -35.46 -35.29
CA SER A 2 -11.70 -34.50 -34.45
C SER A 2 -11.10 -34.61 -33.06
N ASN A 3 -10.69 -33.51 -32.43
CA ASN A 3 -10.45 -33.44 -30.97
C ASN A 3 -10.15 -32.04 -30.37
N ASN A 4 -10.29 -30.92 -31.08
CA ASN A 4 -9.94 -29.58 -30.54
C ASN A 4 -11.12 -28.66 -30.18
N LEU A 5 -12.38 -29.11 -30.29
CA LEU A 5 -13.55 -28.28 -30.00
C LEU A 5 -13.93 -28.21 -28.52
N ASN A 6 -13.67 -29.24 -27.72
CA ASN A 6 -14.10 -29.31 -26.33
C ASN A 6 -13.21 -28.55 -25.35
N LYS A 7 -11.96 -28.23 -25.70
CA LYS A 7 -11.06 -27.51 -24.80
C LYS A 7 -11.44 -26.03 -24.68
N TYR A 8 -11.84 -25.42 -25.79
CA TYR A 8 -12.26 -24.03 -25.88
C TYR A 8 -13.61 -23.74 -25.18
N SER A 9 -14.49 -24.73 -25.02
CA SER A 9 -15.80 -24.53 -24.40
C SER A 9 -15.70 -24.42 -22.87
N THR A 10 -14.93 -25.31 -22.22
CA THR A 10 -14.70 -25.27 -20.77
C THR A 10 -13.84 -24.09 -20.33
N GLU A 11 -12.87 -23.68 -21.16
CA GLU A 11 -11.94 -22.57 -20.84
C GLU A 11 -12.65 -21.21 -20.81
N ASN A 12 -13.57 -20.95 -21.73
CA ASN A 12 -14.39 -19.72 -21.72
C ASN A 12 -15.42 -19.72 -20.59
N GLU A 13 -15.94 -20.89 -20.22
CA GLU A 13 -16.96 -21.03 -19.17
C GLU A 13 -16.42 -20.61 -17.80
N PHE A 14 -15.18 -21.00 -17.47
CA PHE A 14 -14.50 -20.56 -16.24
C PHE A 14 -14.33 -19.04 -16.17
N ILE A 15 -13.92 -18.39 -17.27
CA ILE A 15 -13.74 -16.94 -17.33
C ILE A 15 -15.08 -16.24 -17.15
N ILE A 16 -16.13 -16.69 -17.85
CA ILE A 16 -17.47 -16.10 -17.77
C ILE A 16 -18.02 -16.21 -16.34
N GLN A 17 -17.84 -17.37 -15.70
CA GLN A 17 -18.31 -17.60 -14.33
C GLN A 17 -17.61 -16.71 -13.30
N ASN A 18 -16.28 -16.56 -13.39
CA ASN A 18 -15.50 -15.86 -12.37
C ASN A 18 -15.31 -14.35 -12.63
N LYS A 19 -15.57 -13.89 -13.84
CA LYS A 19 -15.42 -12.49 -14.25
C LYS A 19 -16.13 -11.51 -13.31
N SER A 20 -17.39 -11.80 -12.96
CA SER A 20 -18.17 -10.93 -12.07
C SER A 20 -17.51 -10.81 -10.70
N THR A 21 -17.09 -11.95 -10.11
CA THR A 21 -16.40 -12.01 -8.82
C THR A 21 -15.12 -11.17 -8.82
N ILE A 22 -14.28 -11.28 -9.86
CA ILE A 22 -13.04 -10.50 -9.97
C ILE A 22 -13.34 -8.99 -10.07
N ILE A 23 -14.37 -8.60 -10.83
CA ILE A 23 -14.78 -7.18 -10.92
C ILE A 23 -15.20 -6.65 -9.54
N TYR A 24 -16.01 -7.41 -8.80
CA TYR A 24 -16.42 -7.02 -7.44
C TYR A 24 -15.22 -6.91 -6.49
N LEU A 25 -14.30 -7.87 -6.55
CA LEU A 25 -13.10 -7.86 -5.72
C LEU A 25 -12.22 -6.63 -6.02
N PHE A 26 -12.04 -6.28 -7.29
CA PHE A 26 -11.35 -5.05 -7.69
C PHE A 26 -12.06 -3.80 -7.21
N ALA A 27 -13.38 -3.73 -7.30
CA ALA A 27 -14.16 -2.61 -6.78
C ALA A 27 -13.97 -2.44 -5.26
N VAL A 28 -13.98 -3.54 -4.50
CA VAL A 28 -13.72 -3.52 -3.05
C VAL A 28 -12.30 -3.04 -2.74
N ILE A 29 -11.28 -3.55 -3.44
CA ILE A 29 -9.89 -3.12 -3.24
C ILE A 29 -9.74 -1.62 -3.52
N THR A 30 -10.27 -1.15 -4.66
CA THR A 30 -10.24 0.28 -5.01
C THR A 30 -10.94 1.11 -3.95
N PHE A 31 -12.11 0.70 -3.49
CA PHE A 31 -12.85 1.40 -2.44
C PHE A 31 -12.05 1.53 -1.14
N CYS A 32 -11.45 0.44 -0.66
CA CYS A 32 -10.61 0.45 0.54
C CYS A 32 -9.42 1.42 0.41
N ILE A 33 -8.71 1.37 -0.72
CA ILE A 33 -7.58 2.28 -0.98
C ILE A 33 -8.09 3.74 -1.03
N SER A 34 -9.20 4.00 -1.73
CA SER A 34 -9.78 5.34 -1.84
C SER A 34 -10.18 5.92 -0.48
N ILE A 35 -10.73 5.13 0.45
CA ILE A 35 -11.01 5.61 1.82
C ILE A 35 -9.70 6.00 2.52
N GLY A 36 -8.63 5.20 2.37
CA GLY A 36 -7.31 5.53 2.89
C GLY A 36 -6.82 6.90 2.40
N PHE A 37 -6.89 7.14 1.08
CA PHE A 37 -6.49 8.43 0.49
C PHE A 37 -7.38 9.58 0.94
N LEU A 38 -8.69 9.36 1.03
CA LEU A 38 -9.64 10.36 1.51
C LEU A 38 -9.31 10.75 2.95
N ASP A 39 -9.06 9.77 3.82
CA ASP A 39 -8.69 10.03 5.21
C ASP A 39 -7.36 10.77 5.35
N TYR A 40 -6.35 10.38 4.57
CA TYR A 40 -5.01 10.94 4.68
C TYR A 40 -4.89 12.36 4.09
N TYR A 41 -5.59 12.65 3.00
CA TYR A 41 -5.39 13.89 2.22
C TYR A 41 -6.59 14.85 2.20
N VAL A 42 -7.82 14.37 2.40
CA VAL A 42 -9.04 15.17 2.20
C VAL A 42 -9.71 15.51 3.52
N LEU A 43 -9.82 14.52 4.43
CA LEU A 43 -10.42 14.73 5.73
C LEU A 43 -9.55 15.59 6.65
N PRO A 44 -10.16 16.32 7.61
CA PRO A 44 -9.40 17.20 8.51
C PRO A 44 -8.46 16.40 9.40
N SER A 45 -7.23 16.88 9.56
CA SER A 45 -6.26 16.33 10.51
C SER A 45 -6.44 16.94 11.90
N SER A 46 -6.14 16.14 12.92
CA SER A 46 -6.07 16.59 14.32
C SER A 46 -4.61 16.73 14.76
N LYS A 47 -4.37 17.52 15.81
CA LYS A 47 -3.03 17.77 16.34
C LYS A 47 -2.90 17.30 17.78
N THR A 48 -1.73 16.80 18.14
CA THR A 48 -1.40 16.51 19.53
C THR A 48 0.10 16.61 19.77
N THR A 49 0.50 16.97 20.98
CA THR A 49 1.88 16.83 21.44
C THR A 49 2.05 15.49 22.12
N ASP A 50 3.14 14.78 21.85
CA ASP A 50 3.38 13.43 22.36
C ASP A 50 4.88 13.19 22.55
N ILE A 51 5.21 12.12 23.28
CA ILE A 51 6.59 11.74 23.59
C ILE A 51 6.89 10.41 22.89
N ILE A 52 7.97 10.39 22.09
CA ILE A 52 8.53 9.16 21.55
C ILE A 52 9.14 8.36 22.70
N THR A 53 8.61 7.16 22.92
CA THR A 53 9.05 6.28 24.02
C THR A 53 10.19 5.36 23.58
N HIS A 54 10.10 4.84 22.36
CA HIS A 54 11.11 3.97 21.78
C HIS A 54 10.99 3.94 20.26
N TYR A 55 12.03 3.42 19.61
CA TYR A 55 12.04 3.17 18.19
C TYR A 55 12.62 1.79 17.89
N THR A 56 12.26 1.25 16.73
CA THR A 56 12.89 0.05 16.17
C THR A 56 13.48 0.36 14.82
N VAL A 57 14.66 -0.20 14.53
CA VAL A 57 15.35 0.00 13.26
C VAL A 57 15.04 -1.19 12.37
N ARG A 58 14.50 -0.93 11.17
CA ARG A 58 14.37 -1.94 10.13
C ARG A 58 15.57 -1.83 9.20
N THR A 59 16.27 -2.93 9.03
CA THR A 59 17.42 -3.04 8.10
C THR A 59 17.12 -4.03 6.99
N SER A 60 17.64 -3.78 5.80
CA SER A 60 17.63 -4.73 4.68
C SER A 60 19.05 -5.16 4.31
N GLY A 61 19.16 -6.38 3.78
CA GLY A 61 20.44 -6.96 3.36
C GLY A 61 21.31 -7.45 4.52
N GLY A 62 22.61 -7.62 4.25
CA GLY A 62 23.59 -8.05 5.26
C GLY A 62 23.97 -9.54 5.25
N LYS A 63 23.50 -10.33 4.28
CA LYS A 63 23.99 -11.70 4.07
C LYS A 63 25.33 -11.68 3.32
N ASN A 64 26.22 -12.62 3.66
CA ASN A 64 27.55 -12.80 3.06
C ASN A 64 28.56 -11.64 3.31
N GLY A 65 28.61 -11.10 4.53
CA GLY A 65 29.65 -10.14 4.93
C GLY A 65 29.41 -8.68 4.55
N ALA A 66 28.28 -8.36 3.90
CA ALA A 66 27.86 -6.98 3.67
C ALA A 66 27.28 -6.35 4.96
N LYS A 67 27.45 -5.04 5.15
CA LYS A 67 26.81 -4.32 6.26
C LYS A 67 25.30 -4.14 5.97
N PRO A 68 24.40 -4.42 6.94
CA PRO A 68 22.98 -4.13 6.80
C PRO A 68 22.74 -2.65 6.53
N GLN A 69 21.81 -2.32 5.62
CA GLN A 69 21.40 -0.94 5.37
C GLN A 69 20.12 -0.62 6.14
N THR A 70 20.11 0.51 6.86
CA THR A 70 18.89 1.00 7.52
C THR A 70 17.87 1.45 6.50
N VAL A 71 16.68 0.86 6.56
CA VAL A 71 15.53 1.16 5.69
C VAL A 71 14.63 2.19 6.35
N SER A 72 14.28 2.00 7.62
CA SER A 72 13.38 2.88 8.37
C SER A 72 13.62 2.81 9.88
N TYR A 73 13.25 3.90 10.53
CA TYR A 73 13.05 3.95 11.98
C TYR A 73 11.55 3.97 12.24
N HIS A 74 11.05 2.99 12.97
CA HIS A 74 9.66 2.89 13.43
C HIS A 74 9.56 3.44 14.85
N TYR A 75 8.81 4.51 15.03
CA TYR A 75 8.64 5.20 16.30
C TYR A 75 7.31 4.84 16.94
N TYR A 76 7.33 4.78 18.27
CA TYR A 76 6.17 4.52 19.11
C TYR A 76 6.07 5.60 20.17
N THR A 77 4.88 6.14 20.36
CA THR A 77 4.66 7.24 21.31
C THR A 77 3.86 6.83 22.53
N GLU A 78 3.88 7.66 23.57
CA GLU A 78 3.18 7.40 24.83
C GLU A 78 1.66 7.31 24.62
N LYS A 79 1.07 8.17 23.77
CA LYS A 79 -0.37 8.09 23.44
C LYS A 79 -0.72 7.00 22.42
N GLY A 80 0.23 6.15 22.06
CA GLY A 80 0.01 4.97 21.21
C GLY A 80 -0.01 5.25 19.72
N PHE A 81 0.55 6.37 19.25
CA PHE A 81 0.76 6.58 17.82
C PHE A 81 2.00 5.82 17.35
N THR A 82 1.94 5.38 16.09
CA THR A 82 3.04 4.71 15.42
C THR A 82 3.30 5.36 14.07
N PHE A 83 4.57 5.61 13.75
CA PHE A 83 4.95 6.15 12.45
C PHE A 83 6.38 5.79 12.11
N SER A 84 6.72 5.84 10.82
CA SER A 84 8.06 5.54 10.33
C SER A 84 8.67 6.74 9.65
N ALA A 85 9.97 6.93 9.87
CA ALA A 85 10.80 7.86 9.10
C ALA A 85 11.86 7.11 8.30
N ALA A 86 12.03 7.48 7.04
CA ALA A 86 13.11 6.99 6.20
C ALA A 86 14.40 7.76 6.49
N LYS A 87 15.51 7.01 6.65
CA LYS A 87 16.91 7.49 6.71
C LYS A 87 17.31 8.35 7.90
N ASN A 88 16.50 9.32 8.32
CA ASN A 88 16.86 10.27 9.37
C ASN A 88 16.28 9.84 10.73
N TYR A 89 17.17 9.75 11.71
CA TYR A 89 16.82 9.54 13.10
C TYR A 89 16.21 10.83 13.68
N ILE A 90 15.14 10.70 14.46
CA ILE A 90 14.55 11.79 15.23
C ILE A 90 15.19 11.73 16.61
N GLU A 91 15.98 12.75 16.94
CA GLU A 91 16.71 12.80 18.21
C GLU A 91 15.83 13.31 19.34
N GLU A 92 14.91 14.23 19.06
CA GLU A 92 14.02 14.80 20.08
C GLU A 92 12.87 13.85 20.43
N SER A 93 12.68 13.61 21.71
CA SER A 93 11.57 12.79 22.21
C SER A 93 10.23 13.52 22.12
N ASP A 94 10.20 14.82 22.38
CA ASP A 94 8.98 15.64 22.35
C ASP A 94 8.63 16.02 20.91
N VAL A 95 7.48 15.55 20.44
CA VAL A 95 7.00 15.78 19.08
C VAL A 95 5.57 16.28 19.04
N GLU A 96 5.29 17.22 18.14
CA GLU A 96 3.95 17.56 17.69
C GLU A 96 3.60 16.67 16.49
N LEU A 97 2.50 15.93 16.63
CA LEU A 97 1.96 15.06 15.61
C LEU A 97 0.70 15.68 15.02
N GLU A 98 0.58 15.64 13.70
CA GLU A 98 -0.72 15.71 13.03
C GLU A 98 -1.12 14.31 12.58
N TYR A 99 -2.39 13.94 12.77
CA TYR A 99 -2.89 12.61 12.40
C TYR A 99 -4.26 12.69 11.71
N SER A 100 -4.54 11.71 10.87
CA SER A 100 -5.79 11.60 10.12
C SER A 100 -6.99 11.23 11.00
N LEU A 101 -8.20 11.55 10.55
CA LEU A 101 -9.39 11.43 11.39
C LEU A 101 -9.81 9.97 11.65
N LEU A 102 -9.90 9.17 10.59
CA LEU A 102 -10.45 7.82 10.63
C LEU A 102 -9.40 6.80 11.09
N PHE A 103 -8.25 6.76 10.40
CA PHE A 103 -7.22 5.77 10.65
C PHE A 103 -6.14 6.23 11.63
N LYS A 104 -6.20 7.49 12.10
CA LYS A 104 -5.19 8.07 13.00
C LYS A 104 -3.76 7.92 12.47
N SER A 105 -3.61 7.89 11.15
CA SER A 105 -2.30 7.83 10.51
C SER A 105 -1.58 9.14 10.74
N VAL A 106 -0.35 9.09 11.23
CA VAL A 106 0.47 10.29 11.42
C VAL A 106 0.79 10.87 10.04
N THR A 107 0.35 12.10 9.79
CA THR A 107 0.53 12.82 8.52
C THR A 107 1.66 13.84 8.60
N LYS A 108 1.94 14.38 9.80
CA LYS A 108 3.05 15.30 10.06
C LYS A 108 3.69 15.02 11.41
N VAL A 109 4.99 15.26 11.49
CA VAL A 109 5.80 15.13 12.72
C VAL A 109 6.73 16.32 12.80
N LYS A 110 6.71 17.05 13.91
CA LYS A 110 7.59 18.19 14.17
C LYS A 110 8.14 18.09 15.57
N SER A 111 9.43 18.38 15.75
CA SER A 111 9.97 18.75 17.06
C SER A 111 9.90 20.27 17.23
N LYS A 112 10.37 20.75 18.39
CA LYS A 112 10.49 22.19 18.67
C LYS A 112 11.34 22.93 17.62
N ASN A 113 12.34 22.27 17.04
CA ASN A 113 13.36 22.89 16.19
C ASN A 113 13.32 22.40 14.74
N THR A 114 12.71 21.23 14.47
CA THR A 114 12.84 20.54 13.19
C THR A 114 11.50 19.97 12.71
N ASP A 115 11.21 20.15 11.41
CA ASP A 115 10.06 19.51 10.76
C ASP A 115 10.49 18.20 10.08
N TYR A 116 10.03 17.08 10.62
CA TYR A 116 10.35 15.74 10.15
C TYR A 116 9.33 15.18 9.15
N THR A 117 8.29 15.94 8.81
CA THR A 117 7.20 15.51 7.92
C THR A 117 7.71 14.98 6.57
N LYS A 118 8.77 15.57 6.03
CA LYS A 118 9.37 15.13 4.76
C LYS A 118 10.10 13.79 4.84
N ASN A 119 10.45 13.37 6.05
CA ASN A 119 11.12 12.08 6.29
C ASN A 119 10.12 10.96 6.56
N LEU A 120 8.86 11.31 6.82
CA LEU A 120 7.79 10.38 7.16
C LEU A 120 7.52 9.44 5.97
N SER A 121 7.63 8.14 6.21
CA SER A 121 7.54 7.09 5.19
C SER A 121 6.46 6.04 5.46
N SER A 122 5.79 6.13 6.61
CA SER A 122 4.63 5.31 6.97
C SER A 122 3.33 5.77 6.29
N SER A 123 2.31 4.91 6.36
CA SER A 123 0.96 5.18 5.85
C SER A 123 0.98 5.61 4.37
N LEU A 124 0.15 6.57 3.98
CA LEU A 124 0.08 7.09 2.61
C LEU A 124 0.95 8.34 2.41
N SER A 125 2.00 8.53 3.21
CA SER A 125 2.95 9.62 2.97
C SER A 125 3.53 9.53 1.55
N SER A 126 3.65 10.67 0.86
CA SER A 126 4.22 10.74 -0.50
C SER A 126 5.71 10.39 -0.54
N ASN A 127 6.38 10.39 0.61
CA ASN A 127 7.78 9.97 0.74
C ASN A 127 7.89 8.47 1.05
N GLY A 128 6.78 7.80 1.33
CA GLY A 128 6.69 6.36 1.60
C GLY A 128 6.47 5.54 0.33
N MET A 129 7.06 4.35 0.27
CA MET A 129 6.91 3.44 -0.87
C MET A 129 5.46 2.94 -1.04
N LEU A 130 4.72 2.81 0.07
CA LEU A 130 3.33 2.33 0.07
C LEU A 130 2.42 3.20 -0.81
N PHE A 131 2.60 4.53 -0.80
CA PHE A 131 1.87 5.45 -1.67
C PHE A 131 2.00 5.06 -3.15
N TYR A 132 3.23 4.83 -3.61
CA TYR A 132 3.51 4.48 -5.00
C TYR A 132 2.96 3.09 -5.34
N CYS A 133 3.11 2.12 -4.45
CA CYS A 133 2.54 0.78 -4.64
C CYS A 133 1.01 0.82 -4.77
N CYS A 134 0.31 1.61 -3.94
CA CYS A 134 -1.12 1.83 -4.05
C CYS A 134 -1.51 2.48 -5.38
N CYS A 135 -0.78 3.50 -5.83
CA CYS A 135 -1.00 4.14 -7.13
C CYS A 135 -0.82 3.16 -8.30
N THR A 136 0.24 2.35 -8.27
CA THR A 136 0.49 1.31 -9.29
C THR A 136 -0.62 0.26 -9.30
N LEU A 137 -1.07 -0.18 -8.11
CA LEU A 137 -2.18 -1.13 -7.98
C LEU A 137 -3.48 -0.54 -8.55
N LEU A 138 -3.84 0.70 -8.20
CA LEU A 138 -5.02 1.37 -8.72
C LEU A 138 -4.99 1.51 -10.25
N LEU A 139 -3.85 1.90 -10.82
CA LEU A 139 -3.68 2.00 -12.27
C LEU A 139 -3.83 0.63 -12.94
N SER A 140 -3.25 -0.41 -12.35
CA SER A 140 -3.38 -1.78 -12.86
C SER A 140 -4.82 -2.28 -12.79
N ILE A 141 -5.53 -2.03 -11.70
CA ILE A 141 -6.95 -2.34 -11.56
C ILE A 141 -7.76 -1.60 -12.62
N ALA A 142 -7.50 -0.32 -12.86
CA ALA A 142 -8.23 0.47 -13.86
C ALA A 142 -8.06 -0.13 -15.27
N ILE A 143 -6.84 -0.51 -15.66
CA ILE A 143 -6.58 -1.19 -16.94
C ILE A 143 -7.28 -2.55 -16.97
N SER A 144 -7.20 -3.31 -15.89
CA SER A 144 -7.80 -4.64 -15.76
C SER A 144 -9.32 -4.58 -15.91
N LEU A 145 -9.98 -3.63 -15.23
CA LEU A 145 -11.42 -3.39 -15.33
C LEU A 145 -11.82 -2.97 -16.74
N LYS A 146 -11.03 -2.11 -17.40
CA LYS A 146 -11.28 -1.72 -18.80
C LYS A 146 -11.27 -2.95 -19.73
N ILE A 147 -10.34 -3.88 -19.53
CA ILE A 147 -10.28 -5.12 -20.30
C ILE A 147 -11.47 -6.02 -19.97
N LEU A 148 -11.75 -6.26 -18.69
CA LEU A 148 -12.84 -7.13 -18.25
C LEU A 148 -14.21 -6.60 -18.71
N LEU A 149 -14.47 -5.30 -18.62
CA LEU A 149 -15.75 -4.69 -19.01
C LEU A 149 -15.89 -4.52 -20.54
N SER A 150 -14.82 -4.72 -21.31
CA SER A 150 -14.89 -4.67 -22.75
C SER A 150 -15.80 -5.76 -23.31
N LYS A 151 -16.54 -5.41 -24.38
CA LYS A 151 -17.31 -6.39 -25.17
C LYS A 151 -16.42 -7.28 -26.05
N LYS A 152 -15.12 -6.94 -26.15
CA LYS A 152 -14.13 -7.75 -26.87
C LYS A 152 -13.73 -8.95 -26.01
N GLY A 153 -13.74 -10.14 -26.58
CA GLY A 153 -13.18 -11.34 -25.95
C GLY A 153 -11.68 -11.15 -25.67
N PHE A 154 -11.20 -11.70 -24.56
CA PHE A 154 -9.79 -11.75 -24.18
C PHE A 154 -9.38 -13.20 -23.92
N THR A 155 -8.07 -13.46 -23.96
CA THR A 155 -7.55 -14.82 -23.76
C THR A 155 -7.49 -15.18 -22.29
N GLU A 156 -7.48 -16.47 -21.98
CA GLU A 156 -7.29 -16.97 -20.62
C GLU A 156 -5.99 -16.47 -19.99
N ASN A 157 -4.91 -16.42 -20.78
CA ASN A 157 -3.63 -15.84 -20.34
C ASN A 157 -3.79 -14.37 -19.91
N THR A 158 -4.61 -13.58 -20.60
CA THR A 158 -4.92 -12.21 -20.16
C THR A 158 -5.65 -12.21 -18.82
N PHE A 159 -6.62 -13.11 -18.63
CA PHE A 159 -7.34 -13.24 -17.37
C PHE A 159 -6.42 -13.59 -16.20
N TYR A 160 -5.57 -14.60 -16.33
CA TYR A 160 -4.63 -14.96 -15.28
C TYR A 160 -3.61 -13.86 -14.99
N ASN A 161 -3.09 -13.18 -16.01
CA ASN A 161 -2.17 -12.06 -15.79
C ASN A 161 -2.83 -10.94 -15.00
N ILE A 162 -4.10 -10.62 -15.28
CA ILE A 162 -4.89 -9.68 -14.47
C ILE A 162 -4.96 -10.14 -13.02
N VAL A 163 -5.34 -11.38 -12.75
CA VAL A 163 -5.51 -11.88 -11.37
C VAL A 163 -4.17 -11.94 -10.64
N CYS A 164 -3.15 -12.55 -11.25
CA CYS A 164 -1.84 -12.76 -10.64
C CYS A 164 -1.12 -11.44 -10.37
N PHE A 165 -1.10 -10.51 -11.32
CA PHE A 165 -0.40 -9.23 -11.14
C PHE A 165 -1.05 -8.39 -10.05
N ASN A 166 -2.39 -8.27 -10.04
CA ASN A 166 -3.07 -7.50 -9.01
C ASN A 166 -2.94 -8.16 -7.63
N SER A 167 -3.00 -9.49 -7.54
CA SER A 167 -2.77 -10.22 -6.29
C SER A 167 -1.35 -10.03 -5.77
N PHE A 168 -0.35 -10.10 -6.65
CA PHE A 168 1.04 -9.79 -6.32
C PHE A 168 1.19 -8.37 -5.78
N MET A 169 0.58 -7.39 -6.45
CA MET A 169 0.62 -6.00 -6.01
C MET A 169 -0.05 -5.77 -4.66
N VAL A 170 -1.16 -6.47 -4.35
CA VAL A 170 -1.77 -6.45 -3.02
C VAL A 170 -0.79 -6.97 -1.96
N ILE A 171 -0.11 -8.08 -2.23
CA ILE A 171 0.91 -8.64 -1.31
C ILE A 171 2.06 -7.64 -1.12
N VAL A 172 2.52 -6.98 -2.18
CA VAL A 172 3.54 -5.94 -2.10
C VAL A 172 3.07 -4.77 -1.23
N CYS A 173 1.83 -4.29 -1.38
CA CYS A 173 1.28 -3.25 -0.52
C CYS A 173 1.27 -3.67 0.95
N LEU A 174 0.78 -4.88 1.26
CA LEU A 174 0.77 -5.41 2.64
C LEU A 174 2.18 -5.51 3.22
N TYR A 175 3.14 -5.96 2.42
CA TYR A 175 4.54 -6.02 2.82
C TYR A 175 5.14 -4.63 3.09
N MET A 176 4.79 -3.63 2.28
CA MET A 176 5.21 -2.24 2.51
C MET A 176 4.60 -1.67 3.79
N THR A 177 3.34 -1.96 4.09
CA THR A 177 2.69 -1.59 5.38
C THR A 177 3.36 -2.27 6.57
N TYR A 178 3.90 -3.47 6.42
CA TYR A 178 4.67 -4.12 7.50
C TYR A 178 6.06 -3.48 7.68
N LEU A 179 6.69 -3.05 6.58
CA LEU A 179 8.03 -2.45 6.60
C LEU A 179 8.08 -0.99 7.07
N PHE A 180 6.97 -0.26 7.01
CA PHE A 180 6.87 1.17 7.31
C PHE A 180 5.57 1.51 8.01
#